data_AF-A0A9E1H8H4-F1
#
_entry.id   AF-A0A9E1H8H4-F1
#
_cell.length_a   1.000
_cell.length_b   1.000
_cell.length_c   1.000
_cell.angle_alpha   90.00
_cell.angle_beta   90.00
_cell.angle_gamma   90.00
#
_symmetry.space_group_name_H-M   'P 1'
#
loop_
_entity.id
_entity.type
_entity.pdbx_description
1 polymer ?
#
loop_
_entity_poly.entity_id
_entity_poly.type
_entity_poly.pdbx_seq_one_letter_code
_entity_poly.pdbx_strand_id
1 'polypeptide(L)'
;FSTCQNTNNGGKSTVTMSKGATDGTTGAGKKLGNLIGLSVSNNGEIYGIYDNGNRNLLGQIAVAQFANAAGLEKVGESCYRTTLNSGEFDGIGVEISADGSSMTTGELEMSNVDLSSEFTSMITTQRGFQANSRVITTSDTLLEELVNLKR
;
A
#
# COMPACT_ATOMS: atom_id res chain seq x y z
N PHE A 1 26.12 -25.71 -2.37
CA PHE A 1 27.50 -25.18 -2.34
C PHE A 1 28.43 -26.34 -2.08
N SER A 2 29.48 -26.53 -2.90
CA SER A 2 30.46 -27.60 -2.69
C SER A 2 31.41 -27.22 -1.55
N THR A 3 31.51 -28.06 -0.52
CA THR A 3 32.50 -27.91 0.53
C THR A 3 33.78 -28.67 0.11
N CYS A 4 34.93 -28.04 0.29
CA CYS A 4 36.24 -28.69 0.20
C CYS A 4 36.76 -28.86 1.63
N GLN A 5 36.95 -30.09 2.07
CA GLN A 5 37.63 -30.38 3.35
C GLN A 5 38.96 -31.07 3.05
N ASN A 6 40.01 -30.63 3.73
CA ASN A 6 41.33 -31.25 3.66
C ASN A 6 41.44 -32.25 4.81
N THR A 7 41.45 -33.55 4.48
CA THR A 7 41.69 -34.61 5.45
C THR A 7 43.13 -35.13 5.29
N ASN A 8 43.92 -35.01 6.36
CA ASN A 8 45.28 -35.52 6.38
C ASN A 8 45.27 -37.05 6.53
N ASN A 9 45.79 -37.77 5.54
CA ASN A 9 46.00 -39.21 5.62
C ASN A 9 47.48 -39.55 5.38
N GLY A 10 48.32 -39.33 6.41
CA GLY A 10 49.69 -39.81 6.42
C GLY A 10 50.64 -39.10 5.44
N GLY A 11 50.62 -37.76 5.40
CA GLY A 11 51.62 -36.97 4.66
C GLY A 11 51.30 -36.72 3.18
N LYS A 12 50.12 -37.12 2.71
CA LYS A 12 49.56 -36.71 1.41
C LYS A 12 48.28 -35.90 1.64
N SER A 13 48.24 -34.66 1.17
CA SER A 13 47.02 -33.86 1.16
C SER A 13 46.05 -34.41 0.12
N THR A 14 44.96 -35.02 0.57
CA THR A 14 43.89 -35.48 -0.31
C THR A 14 42.73 -34.50 -0.19
N VAL A 15 42.39 -33.81 -1.27
CA VAL A 15 41.21 -32.93 -1.34
C VAL A 15 40.01 -33.79 -1.71
N THR A 16 39.07 -33.95 -0.78
CA THR A 16 37.78 -34.58 -1.09
C THR A 16 36.80 -33.50 -1.54
N MET A 17 36.27 -33.65 -2.75
CA MET A 17 35.28 -32.74 -3.34
C MET A 17 33.93 -33.43 -3.33
N SER A 18 33.02 -32.99 -2.47
CA SER A 18 31.62 -33.40 -2.58
C SER A 18 30.96 -32.56 -3.67
N LYS A 19 30.67 -33.18 -4.82
CA LYS A 19 29.86 -32.56 -5.86
C LYS A 19 28.44 -32.40 -5.31
N GLY A 20 27.91 -31.17 -5.32
CA GLY A 20 26.50 -30.96 -5.03
C GLY A 20 25.67 -31.75 -6.04
N ALA A 21 24.94 -32.77 -5.57
CA ALA A 21 24.15 -33.63 -6.44
C ALA A 21 22.93 -32.87 -6.97
N THR A 22 22.68 -32.94 -8.27
CA THR A 22 21.46 -32.40 -8.93
C THR A 22 20.19 -33.15 -8.51
N ASP A 23 20.34 -34.32 -7.89
CA ASP A 23 19.31 -35.32 -7.62
C ASP A 23 18.70 -35.23 -6.19
N GLY A 24 19.08 -34.21 -5.41
CA GLY A 24 18.45 -33.89 -4.11
C GLY A 24 18.69 -34.89 -2.96
N THR A 25 19.23 -36.08 -3.23
CA THR A 25 19.39 -37.17 -2.25
C THR A 25 20.77 -37.21 -1.57
N THR A 26 21.77 -36.48 -2.09
CA THR A 26 23.13 -36.41 -1.52
C THR A 26 23.54 -34.97 -1.19
N GLY A 27 22.80 -34.35 -0.27
CA GLY A 27 23.33 -33.43 0.75
C GLY A 27 24.04 -32.11 0.42
N ALA A 28 24.23 -31.66 -0.83
CA ALA A 28 24.96 -30.37 -1.04
C ALA A 28 24.61 -29.53 -2.29
N GLY A 29 23.42 -29.69 -2.87
CA GLY A 29 22.97 -28.80 -3.94
C GLY A 29 21.51 -29.02 -4.30
N LYS A 30 20.75 -27.94 -4.46
CA LYS A 30 19.45 -27.98 -5.13
C LYS A 30 19.67 -27.68 -6.61
N LYS A 31 19.00 -28.41 -7.50
CA LYS A 31 18.98 -28.14 -8.94
C LYS A 31 18.65 -26.67 -9.19
N LEU A 32 19.20 -26.07 -10.25
CA LEU A 32 18.77 -24.74 -10.70
C LEU A 32 17.26 -24.81 -10.95
N GLY A 33 16.51 -24.03 -10.18
CA GLY A 33 15.07 -24.10 -10.23
C GLY A 33 14.50 -22.99 -11.09
N ASN A 34 13.47 -23.31 -11.86
CA ASN A 34 12.70 -22.31 -12.57
C ASN A 34 11.62 -21.73 -11.65
N LEU A 35 11.33 -20.43 -11.82
CA LEU A 35 10.27 -19.77 -11.08
C LEU A 35 8.92 -20.37 -11.48
N ILE A 36 8.19 -20.91 -10.51
CA ILE A 36 6.86 -21.53 -10.71
C ILE A 36 5.73 -20.70 -10.11
N GLY A 37 6.03 -19.78 -9.21
CA GLY A 37 5.01 -18.97 -8.56
C GLY A 37 5.59 -17.75 -7.85
N LEU A 38 4.70 -16.79 -7.59
CA LEU A 38 4.98 -15.60 -6.79
C LEU A 38 4.01 -15.61 -5.60
N SER A 39 4.51 -15.30 -4.41
CA SER A 39 3.67 -15.07 -3.23
C SER A 39 4.09 -13.76 -2.58
N VAL A 40 3.13 -12.93 -2.20
CA VAL A 40 3.37 -11.74 -1.40
C VAL A 40 3.01 -12.08 0.05
N SER A 41 3.83 -11.66 0.99
CA SER A 41 3.59 -11.83 2.43
C SER A 41 2.95 -10.57 3.02
N ASN A 42 2.36 -10.66 4.21
CA ASN A 42 1.63 -9.55 4.84
C ASN A 42 2.51 -8.35 5.23
N ASN A 43 3.82 -8.55 5.27
CA ASN A 43 4.84 -7.52 5.46
C ASN A 43 5.34 -6.89 4.14
N GLY A 44 4.67 -7.20 3.01
CA GLY A 44 5.03 -6.67 1.69
C GLY A 44 6.21 -7.39 1.02
N GLU A 45 6.75 -8.44 1.63
CA GLU A 45 7.83 -9.23 1.06
C GLU A 45 7.33 -10.09 -0.11
N ILE A 46 7.98 -9.94 -1.27
CA ILE A 46 7.69 -10.69 -2.49
C ILE A 46 8.61 -11.89 -2.55
N TYR A 47 8.04 -13.09 -2.52
CA TYR A 47 8.75 -14.34 -2.57
C TYR A 47 8.50 -15.08 -3.89
N GLY A 48 9.59 -15.50 -4.52
CA GLY A 48 9.57 -16.41 -5.67
C GLY A 48 9.62 -17.85 -5.20
N ILE A 49 8.68 -18.66 -5.68
CA ILE A 49 8.60 -20.10 -5.45
C ILE A 49 9.21 -20.80 -6.67
N TYR A 50 10.16 -21.69 -6.44
CA TYR A 50 10.89 -22.39 -7.49
C TYR A 50 10.57 -23.89 -7.50
N ASP A 51 10.64 -24.54 -8.68
CA ASP A 51 10.38 -25.98 -8.87
C ASP A 51 11.32 -26.91 -8.06
N ASN A 52 12.45 -26.39 -7.59
CA ASN A 52 13.41 -27.07 -6.71
C ASN A 52 13.01 -26.99 -5.22
N GLY A 53 11.81 -26.48 -4.92
CA GLY A 53 11.30 -26.31 -3.56
C GLY A 53 12.04 -25.23 -2.76
N ASN A 54 12.73 -24.30 -3.41
CA ASN A 54 13.23 -23.08 -2.75
C ASN A 54 12.20 -21.96 -2.82
N ARG A 55 12.20 -21.16 -1.75
CA ARG A 55 11.51 -19.88 -1.67
C ARG A 55 12.56 -18.81 -1.42
N ASN A 56 12.74 -17.89 -2.36
CA ASN A 56 13.69 -16.78 -2.22
C ASN A 56 12.93 -15.46 -2.15
N LEU A 57 13.39 -14.57 -1.29
CA LEU A 57 12.95 -13.18 -1.26
C LEU A 57 13.46 -12.48 -2.52
N LEU A 58 12.54 -11.93 -3.32
CA LEU A 58 12.85 -11.21 -4.56
C LEU A 58 12.88 -9.69 -4.35
N GLY A 59 12.11 -9.20 -3.39
CA GLY A 59 12.01 -7.79 -3.06
C GLY A 59 10.96 -7.52 -1.99
N GLN A 60 10.78 -6.26 -1.66
CA GLN A 60 9.83 -5.80 -0.67
C GLN A 60 9.08 -4.58 -1.21
N ILE A 61 7.77 -4.55 -0.99
CA ILE A 61 6.95 -3.39 -1.28
C ILE A 61 7.23 -2.35 -0.20
N ALA A 62 7.69 -1.18 -0.62
CA ALA A 62 7.92 -0.05 0.28
C ALA A 62 6.71 0.88 0.28
N VAL A 63 6.33 1.37 1.46
CA VAL A 63 5.22 2.33 1.64
C VAL A 63 5.75 3.69 2.05
N ALA A 64 5.04 4.75 1.66
CA ALA A 64 5.38 6.11 2.04
C ALA A 64 4.49 6.56 3.19
N GLN A 65 5.09 6.99 4.30
CA GLN A 65 4.36 7.62 5.40
C GLN A 65 4.55 9.13 5.34
N PHE A 66 3.44 9.86 5.36
CA PHE A 66 3.45 11.32 5.43
C PHE A 66 3.05 11.77 6.83
N ALA A 67 3.65 12.87 7.31
CA ALA A 67 3.33 13.45 8.61
C ALA A 67 1.89 13.98 8.65
N ASN A 68 1.40 14.50 7.52
CA ASN A 68 0.03 15.00 7.39
C ASN A 68 -0.63 14.47 6.12
N ALA A 69 -1.39 13.40 6.24
CA ALA A 69 -2.14 12.80 5.13
C ALA A 69 -3.20 13.75 4.53
N ALA A 70 -3.83 14.60 5.35
CA ALA A 70 -4.83 15.57 4.87
C ALA A 70 -4.22 16.72 4.06
N GLY A 71 -2.90 16.92 4.17
CA GLY A 71 -2.16 17.88 3.35
C GLY A 71 -1.87 17.38 1.93
N LEU A 72 -2.14 16.12 1.62
CA LEU A 72 -1.89 15.56 0.29
C LEU A 72 -2.89 16.11 -0.73
N GLU A 73 -2.39 16.43 -1.91
CA GLU A 73 -3.22 16.87 -3.03
C GLU A 73 -3.71 15.65 -3.81
N LYS A 74 -5.02 15.55 -4.03
CA LYS A 74 -5.60 14.50 -4.88
C LYS A 74 -5.39 14.84 -6.35
N VAL A 75 -4.65 13.99 -7.06
CA VAL A 75 -4.33 14.17 -8.49
C VAL A 75 -5.35 13.48 -9.40
N GLY A 76 -6.14 12.54 -8.85
CA GLY A 76 -7.14 11.75 -9.58
C GLY A 76 -6.86 10.25 -9.44
N GLU A 77 -7.81 9.38 -9.84
CA GLU A 77 -7.64 7.91 -9.82
C GLU A 77 -7.17 7.32 -8.49
N SER A 78 -7.51 7.96 -7.36
CA SER A 78 -7.00 7.62 -6.02
C SER A 78 -5.49 7.82 -5.83
N CYS A 79 -4.83 8.51 -6.76
CA CYS A 79 -3.45 8.97 -6.64
C CYS A 79 -3.38 10.32 -5.91
N TYR A 80 -2.35 10.45 -5.07
CA TYR A 80 -2.07 11.64 -4.28
C TYR A 80 -0.66 12.14 -4.55
N ARG A 81 -0.47 13.46 -4.42
CA ARG A 81 0.83 14.13 -4.55
C ARG A 81 1.16 14.89 -3.29
N THR A 82 2.44 14.88 -2.93
CA THR A 82 2.98 15.66 -1.81
C THR A 82 2.79 17.16 -2.05
N THR A 83 2.49 17.88 -0.97
CA THR A 83 2.47 19.34 -0.91
C THR A 83 3.36 19.80 0.24
N LEU A 84 3.63 21.10 0.30
CA LEU A 84 4.32 21.72 1.45
C LEU A 84 3.62 21.42 2.79
N ASN A 85 2.31 21.21 2.80
CA ASN A 85 1.54 20.94 4.02
C ASN A 85 1.49 19.46 4.41
N SER A 86 1.75 18.52 3.48
CA SER A 86 1.79 17.08 3.80
C SER A 86 3.12 16.65 4.42
N GLY A 87 4.17 17.44 4.20
CA GLY A 87 5.56 17.04 4.38
C GLY A 87 6.13 16.45 3.09
N GLU A 88 7.45 16.56 2.94
CA GLU A 88 8.19 16.03 1.80
C GLU A 88 8.42 14.53 1.99
N PHE A 89 8.31 13.76 0.91
CA PHE A 89 8.71 12.37 0.91
C PHE A 89 10.23 12.31 0.80
N ASP A 90 10.91 11.66 1.74
CA ASP A 90 12.37 11.53 1.79
C ASP A 90 12.94 10.62 0.68
N GLY A 91 12.07 10.01 -0.14
CA GLY A 91 12.45 9.09 -1.20
C GLY A 91 12.72 7.67 -0.72
N ILE A 92 12.65 7.42 0.59
CA ILE A 92 12.92 6.12 1.21
C ILE A 92 11.58 5.58 1.71
N GLY A 93 11.02 4.61 0.98
CA GLY A 93 9.84 3.91 1.47
C GLY A 93 10.19 3.10 2.73
N VAL A 94 9.28 3.11 3.69
CA VAL A 94 9.33 2.30 4.91
C VAL A 94 8.69 0.93 4.68
N GLU A 95 9.02 -0.02 5.54
CA GLU A 95 8.35 -1.32 5.55
C GLU A 95 6.88 -1.17 5.95
N ILE A 96 6.02 -2.04 5.42
CA ILE A 96 4.58 -2.03 5.74
C ILE A 96 4.33 -2.20 7.24
N SER A 97 5.18 -2.96 7.92
CA SER A 97 5.09 -3.22 9.36
C SER A 97 5.78 -2.17 10.24
N ALA A 98 6.34 -1.11 9.68
CA ALA A 98 7.12 -0.12 10.45
C ALA A 98 6.28 0.62 11.50
N ASP A 99 4.98 0.78 11.27
CA ASP A 99 4.01 1.40 12.18
C ASP A 99 3.14 0.36 12.92
N GLY A 100 3.40 -0.94 12.73
CA GLY A 100 2.58 -2.04 13.24
C GLY A 100 1.40 -2.42 12.35
N SER A 101 1.25 -1.79 11.18
CA SER A 101 0.25 -2.17 10.18
C SER A 101 0.66 -3.44 9.44
N SER A 102 -0.31 -4.06 8.76
CA SER A 102 -0.07 -5.24 7.93
C SER A 102 -0.89 -5.15 6.66
N MET A 103 -0.33 -5.64 5.56
CA MET A 103 -1.04 -5.78 4.30
C MET A 103 -1.74 -7.13 4.27
N THR A 104 -3.00 -7.17 3.82
CA THR A 104 -3.68 -8.43 3.50
C THR A 104 -3.63 -8.66 2.00
N THR A 105 -3.07 -9.79 1.59
CA THR A 105 -2.95 -10.11 0.16
C THR A 105 -4.24 -10.70 -0.39
N GLY A 106 -4.64 -10.26 -1.60
CA GLY A 106 -5.82 -10.81 -2.28
C GLY A 106 -7.14 -10.14 -1.88
N GLU A 107 -7.10 -9.11 -1.04
CA GLU A 107 -8.25 -8.27 -0.70
C GLU A 107 -8.12 -6.89 -1.38
N LEU A 108 -9.26 -6.24 -1.62
CA LEU A 108 -9.34 -4.90 -2.15
C LEU A 108 -10.05 -4.01 -1.13
N GLU A 109 -9.41 -2.90 -0.75
CA GLU A 109 -9.98 -1.95 0.20
C GLU A 109 -11.25 -1.31 -0.36
N MET A 110 -12.35 -1.40 0.40
CA MET A 110 -13.61 -0.77 0.03
C MET A 110 -13.65 0.68 0.48
N SER A 111 -14.46 1.49 -0.21
CA SER A 111 -14.69 2.88 0.18
C SER A 111 -15.23 2.98 1.61
N ASN A 112 -14.64 3.87 2.41
CA ASN A 112 -15.12 4.19 3.77
C ASN A 112 -16.39 5.10 3.76
N VAL A 113 -17.20 5.05 2.70
CA VAL A 113 -18.34 5.96 2.51
C VAL A 113 -19.65 5.21 2.74
N ASP A 114 -20.46 5.68 3.70
CA ASP A 114 -21.84 5.23 3.86
C ASP A 114 -22.79 6.09 3.01
N LEU A 115 -23.28 5.50 1.93
CA LEU A 115 -24.18 6.15 0.99
C LEU A 115 -25.46 6.69 1.66
N SER A 116 -25.99 6.03 2.68
CA SER A 116 -27.24 6.46 3.33
C SER A 116 -27.06 7.77 4.10
N SER A 117 -25.93 7.88 4.80
CA SER A 117 -25.53 9.08 5.51
C SER A 117 -25.21 10.22 4.54
N GLU A 118 -24.48 9.93 3.46
CA GLU A 118 -24.14 10.93 2.44
C GLU A 118 -25.39 11.49 1.73
N PHE A 119 -26.37 10.65 1.39
CA PHE A 119 -27.63 11.13 0.83
C PHE A 119 -28.42 12.01 1.81
N THR A 120 -28.43 11.65 3.09
CA THR A 120 -29.11 12.48 4.12
C THR A 120 -28.41 13.83 4.29
N SER A 121 -27.07 13.85 4.28
CA SER A 121 -26.26 15.07 4.32
C SER A 121 -26.47 15.94 3.08
N MET A 122 -26.61 15.34 1.90
CA MET A 122 -26.99 16.05 0.68
C MET A 122 -28.39 16.68 0.79
N ILE A 123 -29.39 15.91 1.27
CA ILE A 123 -30.77 16.40 1.42
C ILE A 123 -30.84 17.54 2.43
N THR A 124 -30.14 17.44 3.56
CA THR A 124 -30.11 18.51 4.57
C THR A 124 -29.44 19.77 4.03
N THR A 125 -28.34 19.62 3.30
CA THR A 125 -27.65 20.75 2.63
C THR A 125 -28.57 21.42 1.60
N GLN A 126 -29.28 20.64 0.78
CA GLN A 126 -30.25 21.16 -0.20
C GLN A 126 -31.43 21.87 0.46
N ARG A 127 -32.00 21.31 1.53
CA ARG A 127 -33.07 21.95 2.30
C ARG A 127 -32.60 23.24 2.97
N GLY A 128 -31.37 23.26 3.48
CA GLY A 128 -30.73 24.46 4.03
C GLY A 128 -30.61 25.56 2.95
N PHE A 129 -30.14 25.21 1.75
CA PHE A 129 -30.08 26.15 0.64
C PHE A 129 -31.47 26.67 0.24
N GLN A 130 -32.48 25.79 0.14
CA GLN A 130 -33.85 26.22 -0.17
C GLN A 130 -34.46 27.13 0.90
N ALA A 131 -34.22 26.83 2.18
CA ALA A 131 -34.65 27.67 3.29
C ALA A 131 -33.99 29.04 3.24
N ASN A 132 -32.67 29.08 3.03
CA ASN A 132 -31.91 30.34 2.89
C ASN A 132 -32.42 31.17 1.70
N SER A 133 -32.68 30.55 0.55
CA SER A 133 -33.22 31.25 -0.62
C SER A 133 -34.61 31.83 -0.35
N ARG A 134 -35.48 31.10 0.36
CA ARG A 134 -36.80 31.63 0.75
C ARG A 134 -36.70 32.82 1.70
N VAL A 135 -35.80 32.76 2.68
CA VAL A 135 -35.54 33.87 3.60
C VAL A 135 -35.11 35.12 2.84
N ILE A 136 -34.23 34.98 1.85
CA ILE A 136 -33.81 36.08 0.98
C ILE A 136 -35.01 36.65 0.22
N THR A 137 -35.77 35.81 -0.49
CA THR A 137 -36.95 36.28 -1.25
C THR A 137 -37.98 36.98 -0.37
N THR A 138 -38.27 36.44 0.82
CA THR A 138 -39.22 37.08 1.74
C THR A 138 -38.69 38.41 2.28
N SER A 139 -37.38 38.51 2.49
CA SER A 139 -36.75 39.76 2.92
C SER A 139 -36.83 40.82 1.82
N ASP A 140 -36.59 40.43 0.56
CA ASP A 140 -36.70 41.33 -0.61
C ASP A 140 -38.14 41.85 -0.78
N THR A 141 -39.15 40.97 -0.64
CA THR A 141 -40.55 41.40 -0.73
C THR A 141 -40.95 42.38 0.37
N LEU A 142 -40.44 42.19 1.60
CA LEU A 142 -40.72 43.12 2.71
C LEU A 142 -40.03 44.48 2.49
N LEU A 143 -38.80 44.48 1.95
CA LEU A 143 -38.11 45.72 1.59
C LEU A 143 -38.84 46.50 0.49
N GLU A 144 -39.38 45.79 -0.50
CA GLU A 144 -40.17 46.41 -1.57
C GLU A 144 -41.47 47.02 -1.03
N GLU A 145 -42.19 46.34 -0.14
CA GLU A 145 -43.37 46.90 0.55
C GLU A 145 -43.03 48.15 1.38
N LEU A 146 -41.92 48.14 2.12
CA LEU A 146 -41.47 49.29 2.92
C LEU A 146 -41.11 50.50 2.06
N VAL A 147 -40.49 50.29 0.89
CA VAL A 147 -40.19 51.38 -0.05
C VAL A 147 -41.48 51.97 -0.63
N ASN A 148 -42.47 51.14 -0.93
CA ASN A 148 -43.77 51.59 -1.44
C ASN A 148 -44.62 52.35 -0.40
N LEU A 149 -44.44 52.07 0.90
CA LEU A 149 -45.10 52.80 2.00
C LEU A 149 -44.57 54.23 2.23
N LYS A 150 -43.37 54.56 1.74
CA LYS A 150 -42.77 55.90 1.89
C LYS A 150 -43.34 56.93 0.91
N ARG A 151 -44.28 56.55 0.04
CA ARG A 151 -44.84 57.40 -1.02
C ARG A 151 -46.20 57.96 -0.66
#